data_AF-A0AA88HAX9-F1
#
_entry.id   AF-A0AA88HAX9-F1
#
_cell.length_a   1.000
_cell.length_b   1.000
_cell.length_c   1.000
_cell.angle_alpha   90.00
_cell.angle_beta   90.00
_cell.angle_gamma   90.00
#
_symmetry.space_group_name_H-M   'P 1'
#
loop_
_entity.id
_entity.type
_entity.pdbx_description
1 polymer ?
#
loop_
_entity_poly.entity_id
_entity_poly.type
_entity_poly.pdbx_seq_one_letter_code
_entity_poly.pdbx_strand_id
1 'polypeptide(L)'
;MLSRYKKLLFMGDFNIDLLAPTGMLPACRIPTRVTDTTASLIDNLFTNLDLKTCDVIIYDDSDHFLILSEVTLDKPKVEHPERKTRKLDAESIESLRNQLNNINRSPCLDNQDVDQATNYFIQESEKAFDRACPAKT
;
A
#
# COMPACT_ATOMS: atom_id res chain seq x y z
N MET A 1 -21.13 -25.13 -5.10
CA MET A 1 -20.87 -24.89 -6.54
C MET A 1 -20.33 -23.47 -6.74
N LEU A 2 -19.14 -23.13 -6.21
CA LEU A 2 -18.58 -21.75 -6.29
C LEU A 2 -17.04 -21.71 -6.47
N SER A 3 -16.38 -22.81 -6.81
CA SER A 3 -14.90 -22.85 -6.89
C SER A 3 -14.30 -22.39 -8.23
N ARG A 4 -15.06 -21.66 -9.07
CA ARG A 4 -14.70 -21.43 -10.48
C ARG A 4 -14.19 -20.01 -10.80
N TYR A 5 -14.36 -19.05 -9.91
CA TYR A 5 -13.93 -17.67 -10.14
C TYR A 5 -12.70 -17.32 -9.29
N LYS A 6 -11.76 -16.59 -9.87
CA LYS A 6 -10.64 -16.02 -9.11
C LYS A 6 -11.19 -15.05 -8.08
N LYS A 7 -10.61 -15.08 -6.88
CA LYS A 7 -10.86 -14.10 -5.82
C LYS A 7 -10.28 -12.76 -6.29
N LEU A 8 -11.10 -11.72 -6.35
CA LEU A 8 -10.74 -10.40 -6.85
C LEU A 8 -10.99 -9.36 -5.77
N LEU A 9 -10.06 -8.44 -5.61
CA LEU A 9 -10.16 -7.30 -4.71
C LEU A 9 -9.60 -6.08 -5.45
N PHE A 10 -10.46 -5.08 -5.67
CA PHE A 10 -10.09 -3.79 -6.24
C PHE A 10 -10.33 -2.72 -5.18
N MET A 11 -9.31 -1.92 -4.88
CA MET A 11 -9.39 -0.85 -3.90
C MET A 11 -8.70 0.38 -4.45
N GLY A 12 -9.20 1.56 -4.12
CA GLY A 12 -8.53 2.81 -4.46
C GLY A 12 -9.48 4.00 -4.48
N ASP A 13 -8.89 5.13 -4.84
CA ASP A 13 -9.58 6.39 -5.15
C ASP A 13 -10.02 6.38 -6.62
N PHE A 14 -11.33 6.36 -6.84
CA PHE A 14 -11.94 6.36 -8.16
C PHE A 14 -12.22 7.76 -8.70
N ASN A 15 -12.07 8.81 -7.87
CA ASN A 15 -12.39 10.20 -8.22
C ASN A 15 -13.79 10.40 -8.83
N ILE A 16 -14.73 9.52 -8.51
CA ILE A 16 -16.13 9.57 -8.91
C ILE A 16 -16.95 9.32 -7.65
N ASP A 17 -17.95 10.16 -7.38
CA ASP A 17 -18.82 9.98 -6.23
C ASP A 17 -19.73 8.76 -6.43
N LEU A 18 -19.43 7.68 -5.71
CA LEU A 18 -20.16 6.42 -5.78
C LEU A 18 -21.50 6.46 -5.03
N LEU A 19 -21.84 7.58 -4.39
CA LEU A 19 -23.21 7.87 -3.95
C LEU A 19 -24.14 8.13 -5.16
N ALA A 20 -23.58 8.53 -6.31
CA ALA A 20 -24.33 8.66 -7.54
C ALA A 20 -24.64 7.28 -8.17
N PRO A 21 -25.68 7.15 -9.02
CA PRO A 21 -25.98 5.89 -9.70
C PRO A 21 -24.87 5.49 -10.69
N THR A 22 -23.89 4.70 -10.24
CA THR A 22 -22.74 4.27 -11.04
C THR A 22 -22.85 2.83 -11.57
N GLY A 23 -23.93 2.12 -11.24
CA GLY A 23 -24.13 0.71 -11.60
C GLY A 23 -23.21 -0.27 -10.86
N MET A 24 -22.35 0.25 -9.98
CA MET A 24 -21.49 -0.53 -9.10
C MET A 24 -22.10 -0.57 -7.70
N LEU A 25 -21.93 -1.68 -6.99
CA LEU A 25 -22.35 -1.81 -5.59
C LEU A 25 -21.13 -1.57 -4.69
N PRO A 26 -20.94 -0.34 -4.15
CA PRO A 26 -19.82 -0.07 -3.27
C PRO A 26 -19.94 -0.87 -1.97
N ALA A 27 -18.81 -1.39 -1.49
CA ALA A 27 -18.75 -2.07 -0.20
C ALA A 27 -18.89 -1.08 0.96
N CYS A 28 -18.20 0.05 0.87
CA CYS A 28 -18.31 1.15 1.82
C CYS A 28 -19.46 2.07 1.40
N ARG A 29 -20.32 2.49 2.33
CA ARG A 29 -21.49 3.36 2.05
C ARG A 29 -21.47 4.68 2.81
N ILE A 30 -20.36 5.00 3.46
CA ILE A 30 -20.16 6.25 4.20
C ILE A 30 -19.05 7.05 3.51
N PRO A 31 -19.13 8.40 3.48
CA PRO A 31 -18.12 9.22 2.81
C PRO A 31 -16.70 8.87 3.26
N THR A 32 -15.82 8.70 2.28
CA THR A 32 -14.41 8.37 2.51
C THR A 32 -13.51 9.57 2.30
N ARG A 33 -13.97 10.59 1.59
CA ARG A 33 -13.30 11.88 1.52
C ARG A 33 -14.17 12.96 2.16
N VAL A 34 -13.65 13.63 3.17
CA VAL A 34 -14.33 14.71 3.88
C VAL A 34 -13.41 15.93 3.94
N THR A 35 -13.90 17.03 3.37
CA THR A 35 -13.28 18.34 3.46
C THR A 35 -14.11 19.25 4.36
N ASP A 36 -13.66 20.49 4.58
CA ASP A 36 -14.42 21.49 5.34
C ASP A 36 -15.83 21.78 4.78
N THR A 37 -16.06 21.50 3.50
CA THR A 37 -17.30 21.91 2.79
C THR A 37 -18.04 20.77 2.12
N THR A 38 -17.40 19.61 1.93
CA THR A 38 -17.96 18.49 1.17
C THR A 38 -17.64 17.16 1.82
N ALA A 39 -18.52 16.19 1.62
CA ALA A 39 -18.31 14.79 1.96
C ALA A 39 -18.70 13.93 0.76
N SER A 40 -17.77 13.12 0.25
CA SER A 40 -17.94 12.32 -0.96
C SER A 40 -17.43 10.89 -0.77
N LEU A 41 -18.03 9.94 -1.48
CA LEU A 41 -17.61 8.53 -1.48
C LEU A 41 -16.81 8.23 -2.74
N ILE A 42 -15.52 8.58 -2.74
CA ILE A 42 -14.66 8.38 -3.92
C ILE A 42 -13.65 7.24 -3.76
N ASP A 43 -13.38 6.84 -2.52
CA ASP A 43 -12.60 5.65 -2.22
C ASP A 43 -13.56 4.48 -2.01
N ASN A 44 -13.21 3.32 -2.56
CA ASN A 44 -14.02 2.12 -2.29
C ASN A 44 -13.23 0.83 -2.44
N LEU A 45 -13.93 -0.25 -2.09
CA LEU A 45 -13.51 -1.61 -2.27
C LEU A 45 -14.57 -2.36 -3.08
N PHE A 46 -14.15 -3.03 -4.14
CA PHE A 46 -14.99 -3.91 -4.95
C PHE A 46 -14.41 -5.31 -4.94
N THR A 47 -15.25 -6.30 -4.62
CA THR A 47 -14.80 -7.68 -4.50
C THR A 47 -15.92 -8.66 -4.80
N ASN A 48 -15.53 -9.88 -5.19
CA ASN A 48 -16.43 -11.03 -5.21
C ASN A 48 -16.26 -11.92 -3.96
N LEU A 49 -15.61 -11.40 -2.92
CA LEU A 49 -15.46 -12.03 -1.62
C LEU A 49 -16.59 -11.60 -0.67
N ASP A 50 -16.92 -12.49 0.26
CA ASP A 50 -17.79 -12.14 1.38
C ASP A 50 -17.02 -11.25 2.36
N LEU A 51 -17.45 -9.98 2.45
CA LEU A 51 -16.97 -9.03 3.45
C LEU A 51 -17.76 -9.22 4.75
N LYS A 52 -17.06 -9.33 5.88
CA LYS A 52 -17.72 -9.35 7.19
C LYS A 52 -18.06 -7.93 7.65
N THR A 53 -17.15 -6.99 7.41
CA THR A 53 -17.30 -5.58 7.75
C THR A 53 -16.67 -4.71 6.67
N CYS A 54 -17.15 -3.47 6.57
CA CYS A 54 -16.52 -2.41 5.79
C CYS A 54 -16.74 -1.09 6.53
N ASP A 55 -15.69 -0.65 7.21
CA ASP A 55 -15.67 0.49 8.12
C ASP A 55 -14.72 1.57 7.59
N VAL A 56 -14.88 2.79 8.10
CA VAL A 56 -13.99 3.91 7.80
C VAL A 56 -13.35 4.40 9.09
N ILE A 57 -12.02 4.54 9.07
CA ILE A 57 -11.25 5.10 10.17
C ILE A 57 -10.98 6.56 9.87
N ILE A 58 -11.52 7.43 10.72
CA ILE A 58 -11.30 8.87 10.67
C ILE A 58 -9.88 9.16 11.15
N TYR A 59 -9.15 9.97 10.39
CA TYR A 59 -7.78 10.37 10.70
C TYR A 59 -7.51 11.79 10.19
N ASP A 60 -6.70 12.56 10.92
CA ASP A 60 -6.60 14.02 10.72
C ASP A 60 -5.51 14.45 9.72
N ASP A 61 -4.61 13.56 9.31
CA ASP A 61 -3.52 13.94 8.37
C ASP A 61 -3.93 13.91 6.89
N SER A 62 -5.18 13.55 6.58
CA SER A 62 -5.69 13.51 5.21
C SER A 62 -7.18 13.83 5.15
N ASP A 63 -7.63 14.47 4.07
CA ASP A 63 -9.04 14.58 3.75
C ASP A 63 -9.64 13.25 3.25
N HIS A 64 -8.81 12.22 2.99
CA HIS A 64 -9.23 10.85 2.73
C HIS A 64 -9.10 9.97 3.97
N PHE A 65 -10.22 9.43 4.42
CA PHE A 65 -10.30 8.46 5.49
C PHE A 65 -9.92 7.05 5.02
N LEU A 66 -9.39 6.26 5.94
CA LEU A 66 -8.96 4.90 5.65
C LEU A 66 -10.14 3.95 5.60
N ILE A 67 -10.21 3.08 4.59
CA ILE A 67 -11.18 1.98 4.52
C ILE A 67 -10.60 0.73 5.19
N LEU A 68 -11.32 0.18 6.16
CA LEU A 68 -11.03 -1.10 6.80
C LEU A 68 -12.08 -2.13 6.41
N SER A 69 -11.65 -3.33 6.02
CA SER A 69 -12.59 -4.42 5.73
C SER A 69 -12.00 -5.78 6.12
N GLU A 70 -12.82 -6.65 6.70
CA GLU A 70 -12.44 -8.02 7.02
C GLU A 70 -12.94 -8.99 5.94
N VAL A 71 -11.99 -9.72 5.33
CA VAL A 71 -12.25 -10.80 4.36
C VAL A 71 -11.85 -12.16 4.92
N THR A 72 -12.65 -13.19 4.64
CA THR A 72 -12.27 -14.57 4.94
C THR A 72 -11.70 -15.24 3.68
N LEU A 73 -10.45 -15.67 3.76
CA LEU A 73 -9.80 -16.43 2.70
C LEU A 73 -9.52 -17.85 3.19
N ASP A 74 -9.83 -18.84 2.36
CA ASP A 74 -9.34 -20.21 2.57
C ASP A 74 -7.82 -20.17 2.71
N LYS A 75 -7.29 -20.78 3.77
CA LYS A 75 -5.85 -20.88 3.96
C LYS A 75 -5.26 -21.60 2.75
N PRO A 76 -4.34 -20.98 1.98
CA PRO A 76 -3.60 -21.73 0.99
C PRO A 76 -2.86 -22.87 1.71
N LYS A 77 -2.70 -24.02 1.04
CA LYS A 77 -1.72 -25.01 1.48
C LYS A 77 -0.37 -24.31 1.46
N VAL A 78 0.20 -24.07 2.65
CA VAL A 78 1.50 -23.40 2.77
C VAL A 78 2.55 -24.39 2.29
N GLU A 79 3.02 -24.24 1.06
CA GLU A 79 4.41 -24.62 0.77
C GLU A 79 5.26 -23.66 1.60
N HIS A 80 6.10 -24.17 2.50
CA HIS A 80 6.97 -23.31 3.31
C HIS A 80 7.99 -22.67 2.35
N PRO A 81 7.83 -21.39 1.96
CA PRO A 81 8.84 -20.78 1.12
C PRO A 81 10.12 -20.68 1.95
N GLU A 82 11.28 -20.86 1.31
CA GLU A 82 12.56 -20.62 1.95
C GLU A 82 12.55 -19.23 2.60
N ARG A 83 12.69 -19.20 3.93
CA ARG A 83 12.53 -17.97 4.69
C ARG A 83 13.85 -17.21 4.67
N LYS A 84 13.97 -16.25 3.75
CA LYS A 84 15.09 -15.30 3.77
C LYS A 84 14.99 -14.41 5.01
N THR A 85 16.08 -14.31 5.77
CA THR A 85 16.16 -13.41 6.93
C THR A 85 17.28 -12.40 6.73
N ARG A 86 17.18 -11.23 7.37
CA ARG A 86 18.23 -10.20 7.37
C ARG A 86 18.63 -9.91 8.81
N LYS A 87 19.91 -9.73 9.06
CA LYS A 87 20.42 -9.30 10.37
C LYS A 87 20.13 -7.80 10.51
N LEU A 88 19.42 -7.42 11.57
CA LEU A 88 19.10 -6.03 11.91
C LEU A 88 19.60 -5.74 13.33
N ASP A 89 20.92 -5.73 13.50
CA ASP A 89 21.55 -5.35 14.77
C ASP A 89 22.13 -3.93 14.71
N ALA A 90 22.70 -3.47 15.82
CA ALA A 90 23.25 -2.13 15.91
C ALA A 90 24.31 -1.84 14.84
N GLU A 91 25.14 -2.83 14.49
CA GLU A 91 26.19 -2.72 13.48
C GLU A 91 25.59 -2.58 12.07
N SER A 92 24.63 -3.45 11.70
CA SER A 92 23.99 -3.37 10.39
C SER A 92 23.16 -2.09 10.22
N ILE A 93 22.52 -1.62 11.29
CA ILE A 93 21.76 -0.36 11.29
C ILE A 93 22.70 0.84 11.14
N GLU A 94 23.85 0.84 11.82
CA GLU A 94 24.84 1.90 11.68
C GLU A 94 25.47 1.90 10.27
N SER A 95 25.78 0.73 9.73
CA SER A 95 26.21 0.58 8.34
C SER A 95 25.17 1.13 7.36
N LEU A 96 23.88 0.83 7.56
CA LEU A 96 22.80 1.34 6.73
C LEU A 96 22.71 2.86 6.80
N ARG A 97 22.75 3.45 8.00
CA ARG A 97 22.75 4.89 8.21
C ARG A 97 23.88 5.56 7.42
N ASN A 98 25.09 5.04 7.53
CA ASN A 98 26.25 5.58 6.82
C ASN A 98 26.10 5.47 5.30
N GLN A 99 25.57 4.36 4.80
CA GLN A 99 25.32 4.21 3.36
C GLN A 99 24.25 5.17 2.85
N LEU A 100 23.14 5.33 3.55
CA LEU A 100 22.06 6.25 3.18
C LEU A 100 22.52 7.72 3.19
N ASN A 101 23.38 8.09 4.15
CA ASN A 101 23.96 9.44 4.21
C ASN A 101 24.92 9.74 3.05
N ASN A 102 25.53 8.69 2.47
CA ASN A 102 26.48 8.81 1.37
C ASN A 102 25.84 8.65 -0.03
N ILE A 103 24.51 8.49 -0.12
CA ILE A 103 23.82 8.45 -1.42
C ILE A 103 23.93 9.82 -2.08
N ASN A 104 24.34 9.84 -3.35
CA ASN A 104 24.30 11.04 -4.18
C ASN A 104 22.84 11.45 -4.43
N ARG A 105 22.43 12.60 -3.90
CA ARG A 105 21.04 13.10 -4.03
C ARG A 105 20.81 13.99 -5.25
N SER A 106 21.86 14.41 -5.96
CA SER A 106 21.72 15.26 -7.15
C SER A 106 20.74 14.70 -8.18
N PRO A 107 20.75 13.39 -8.52
CA PRO A 107 19.78 12.84 -9.47
C PRO A 107 18.32 12.86 -8.98
N CYS A 108 18.08 12.99 -7.68
CA CYS A 108 16.73 13.17 -7.13
C CYS A 108 16.28 14.63 -7.15
N LEU A 109 17.21 15.55 -6.91
CA LEU A 109 16.92 16.98 -6.72
C LEU A 109 16.92 17.76 -8.04
N ASP A 110 17.75 17.34 -8.99
CA ASP A 110 17.98 18.06 -10.25
C ASP A 110 17.13 17.50 -11.41
N ASN A 111 16.45 16.37 -11.21
CA ASN A 111 15.62 15.74 -12.23
C ASN A 111 14.20 16.32 -12.24
N GLN A 112 13.75 16.77 -13.41
CA GLN A 112 12.39 17.32 -13.59
C GLN A 112 11.31 16.23 -13.75
N ASP A 113 11.72 14.99 -14.01
CA ASP A 113 10.84 13.82 -14.04
C ASP A 113 10.77 13.18 -12.64
N VAL A 114 9.60 13.34 -12.00
CA VAL A 114 9.33 12.88 -10.63
C VAL A 114 9.40 11.35 -10.53
N ASP A 115 8.98 10.62 -11.57
CA ASP A 115 9.01 9.16 -11.57
C ASP A 115 10.46 8.68 -11.62
N GLN A 116 11.29 9.30 -12.46
CA GLN A 116 12.71 8.98 -12.53
C GLN A 116 13.45 9.33 -11.23
N ALA A 117 13.18 10.50 -10.65
CA ALA A 117 13.76 10.90 -9.37
C ALA A 117 13.41 9.92 -8.25
N THR A 118 12.14 9.52 -8.18
CA THR A 118 11.64 8.58 -7.17
C THR A 118 12.23 7.19 -7.35
N ASN A 119 12.24 6.67 -8.59
CA ASN A 119 12.81 5.36 -8.90
C ASN A 119 14.30 5.29 -8.56
N TYR A 120 15.06 6.36 -8.85
CA TYR A 120 16.48 6.43 -8.50
C TYR A 120 16.68 6.34 -6.98
N PHE A 121 15.93 7.13 -6.19
CA PHE A 121 16.05 7.12 -4.73
C PHE A 121 15.73 5.76 -4.13
N ILE A 122 14.66 5.11 -4.59
CA ILE A 122 14.27 3.77 -4.15
C ILE A 122 15.40 2.78 -4.45
N GLN A 123 15.92 2.77 -5.68
CA GLN A 123 16.98 1.85 -6.08
C GLN A 123 18.27 2.03 -5.27
N GLU A 124 18.70 3.27 -5.03
CA GLU A 124 19.91 3.52 -4.23
C GLU A 124 19.71 3.14 -2.76
N SER A 125 18.51 3.37 -2.21
CA SER A 125 18.14 2.98 -0.85
C SER A 125 18.10 1.45 -0.69
N GLU A 126 17.54 0.74 -1.66
CA GLU A 126 17.53 -0.73 -1.68
C GLU A 126 18.95 -1.30 -1.76
N LYS A 127 19.82 -0.74 -2.63
CA LYS A 127 21.24 -1.13 -2.69
C LYS A 127 21.97 -0.88 -1.38
N ALA A 128 21.67 0.22 -0.68
CA ALA A 128 22.23 0.49 0.64
C ALA A 128 21.76 -0.55 1.67
N PHE A 129 20.47 -0.90 1.63
CA PHE A 129 19.88 -1.91 2.50
C PHE A 129 20.45 -3.31 2.24
N ASP A 130 20.62 -3.71 0.98
CA ASP A 130 21.19 -5.00 0.61
C ASP A 130 22.65 -5.15 1.05
N ARG A 131 23.43 -4.08 0.95
CA ARG A 131 24.83 -4.07 1.41
C ARG A 131 24.94 -4.08 2.93
N ALA A 132 24.14 -3.27 3.62
CA ALA A 132 24.19 -3.17 5.09
C ALA A 132 23.57 -4.37 5.80
N CYS A 133 22.48 -4.89 5.25
CA CYS A 133 21.62 -5.92 5.85
C CYS A 133 21.40 -7.07 4.86
N PRO A 134 22.45 -7.82 4.46
CA PRO A 134 22.34 -8.84 3.42
C PRO A 134 21.37 -9.96 3.83
N ALA A 135 20.63 -10.47 2.86
CA ALA A 135 19.76 -11.62 3.05
C ALA A 135 20.60 -12.89 3.29
N LYS A 136 20.28 -13.61 4.36
CA LYS A 136 20.75 -14.98 4.61
C LYS A 136 19.65 -15.96 4.22
N THR A 137 20.01 -16.92 3.40
CA THR A 137 19.29 -18.20 3.21
C THR A 137 19.44 -19.06 4.44
#